data_AF-A0A0T9NCN1-F1
#
_entry.id   AF-A0A0T9NCN1-F1
#
_cell.length_a   1.000
_cell.length_b   1.000
_cell.length_c   1.000
_cell.angle_alpha   90.00
_cell.angle_beta   90.00
_cell.angle_gamma   90.00
#
_symmetry.space_group_name_H-M   'P 1'
#
loop_
_entity.id
_entity.type
_entity.pdbx_description
1 polymer ?
#
loop_
_entity_poly.entity_id
_entity_poly.type
_entity_poly.pdbx_seq_one_letter_code
_entity_poly.pdbx_strand_id
1 'polypeptide(L)'
;MARTTRPLTHTEVQKAKAIDKDLTLHDGDGLFLLVKTTGKKIWRFRYQLPNSSKRTMISLGAYPALSLADAREVRAEKLAMLVRGTDPQARAGEEAEKLQIAEESIFVNVARKWFELKESHVSAAHAKDIWRSIEKDILPSIENIPVQELKARTLIQVLEPIKARGALETVRRLVQRINEIMIYAVNVGLIDANPASGIGNAFERPKKQHMPTIRPEELPKLMRTIAMSNLSIPTRCLLEWQLLTLIRPAEASATAWLEIDLENKQWCIPAERMKAKRDHIVPLSDQALEILEIMRPISAHQEYVFPSRNNPKKPMNSQTANAALKRIGYGGKLVAHGLRSIASTAMNEAGFNADVIEAALSHSDKNEVRRAYNRSTYLEQRYELMHWWGKEVYIKK
;
A
#
# COMPACT_ATOMS: atom_id res chain seq x y z
N MET A 1 -5.79 -27.33 64.00
CA MET A 1 -6.18 -28.59 63.35
C MET A 1 -6.64 -28.27 61.93
N ALA A 2 -6.07 -28.91 60.91
CA ALA A 2 -6.55 -28.74 59.53
C ALA A 2 -7.98 -29.29 59.43
N ARG A 3 -8.92 -28.49 58.89
CA ARG A 3 -10.28 -28.96 58.62
C ARG A 3 -10.22 -30.01 57.50
N THR A 4 -10.34 -31.29 57.85
CA THR A 4 -10.46 -32.38 56.87
C THR A 4 -11.75 -32.18 56.10
N THR A 5 -11.64 -31.92 54.80
CA THR A 5 -12.81 -31.69 53.94
C THR A 5 -13.33 -33.05 53.48
N ARG A 6 -14.64 -33.30 53.60
CA ARG A 6 -15.26 -34.52 53.07
C ARG A 6 -15.27 -34.47 51.53
N PRO A 7 -14.69 -35.45 50.82
CA PRO A 7 -14.74 -35.48 49.35
C PRO A 7 -16.16 -35.57 48.82
N LEU A 8 -16.41 -34.94 47.67
CA LEU A 8 -17.71 -34.97 47.02
C LEU A 8 -17.97 -36.33 46.37
N THR A 9 -19.25 -36.68 46.28
CA THR A 9 -19.74 -37.82 45.51
C THR A 9 -20.36 -37.36 44.18
N HIS A 10 -20.40 -38.26 43.19
CA HIS A 10 -21.03 -37.98 41.90
C HIS A 10 -22.49 -37.51 42.07
N THR A 11 -23.24 -38.16 42.96
CA THR A 11 -24.65 -37.83 43.26
C THR A 11 -24.80 -36.43 43.84
N GLU A 12 -23.92 -36.02 44.75
CA GLU A 12 -23.92 -34.66 45.33
C GLU A 12 -23.64 -33.60 44.26
N VAL A 13 -22.63 -33.82 43.41
CA VAL A 13 -22.28 -32.93 42.29
C VAL A 13 -23.45 -32.79 41.31
N GLN A 14 -24.11 -33.90 40.97
CA GLN A 14 -25.23 -33.92 40.04
C GLN A 14 -26.46 -33.19 40.60
N LYS A 15 -26.80 -33.43 41.87
CA LYS A 15 -27.99 -32.86 42.53
C LYS A 15 -27.80 -31.42 43.02
N ALA A 16 -26.57 -30.93 43.13
CA ALA A 16 -26.28 -29.58 43.59
C ALA A 16 -26.98 -28.49 42.76
N LYS A 17 -27.70 -27.59 43.41
CA LYS A 17 -28.36 -26.43 42.81
C LYS A 17 -28.14 -25.20 43.71
N ALA A 18 -27.88 -24.06 43.09
CA ALA A 18 -27.86 -22.77 43.77
C ALA A 18 -29.20 -22.08 43.53
N ILE A 19 -29.82 -21.56 44.59
CA ILE A 19 -31.13 -20.87 44.53
C ILE A 19 -30.88 -19.36 44.57
N ASP A 20 -30.52 -18.83 45.74
CA ASP A 20 -30.38 -17.38 45.93
C ASP A 20 -28.94 -16.87 45.80
N LYS A 21 -27.94 -17.75 46.03
CA LYS A 21 -26.52 -17.40 46.01
C LYS A 21 -25.69 -18.54 45.45
N ASP A 22 -24.60 -18.20 44.76
CA ASP A 22 -23.61 -19.15 44.26
C ASP A 22 -23.16 -20.10 45.38
N LEU A 23 -23.31 -21.40 45.12
CA LEU A 23 -22.99 -22.46 46.05
C LEU A 23 -21.59 -23.01 45.74
N THR A 24 -20.74 -23.06 46.76
CA THR A 24 -19.40 -23.66 46.66
C THR A 24 -19.37 -24.99 47.41
N LEU A 25 -19.08 -26.08 46.70
CA LEU A 25 -18.95 -27.41 47.28
C LEU A 25 -17.48 -27.84 47.23
N HIS A 26 -16.88 -28.14 48.37
CA HIS A 26 -15.45 -28.46 48.45
C HIS A 26 -15.20 -29.96 48.33
N ASP A 27 -14.24 -30.36 47.49
CA ASP A 27 -13.82 -31.75 47.29
C ASP A 27 -12.54 -32.13 48.06
N GLY A 28 -11.77 -31.13 48.50
CA GLY A 28 -10.48 -31.33 49.17
C GLY A 28 -9.29 -30.93 48.28
N ASP A 29 -8.13 -30.77 48.90
CA ASP A 29 -6.87 -30.35 48.26
C ASP A 29 -7.03 -29.13 47.34
N GLY A 30 -7.82 -28.15 47.78
CA GLY A 30 -8.06 -26.92 47.02
C GLY A 30 -9.05 -27.02 45.86
N LEU A 31 -9.58 -28.21 45.54
CA LEU A 31 -10.63 -28.39 44.52
C LEU A 31 -12.02 -28.16 45.10
N PHE A 32 -12.85 -27.46 44.33
CA PHE A 32 -14.25 -27.22 44.66
C PHE A 32 -15.09 -26.99 43.40
N LEU A 33 -16.38 -27.30 43.50
CA LEU A 33 -17.38 -27.00 42.49
C LEU A 33 -18.08 -25.68 42.84
N LEU A 34 -18.05 -24.72 41.92
CA LEU A 34 -18.88 -23.53 41.97
C LEU A 34 -20.16 -23.78 41.16
N VAL A 35 -21.29 -23.81 41.85
CA VAL A 35 -22.62 -23.89 41.23
C VAL A 35 -23.21 -22.49 41.22
N LYS A 36 -23.34 -21.90 40.03
CA LYS A 36 -23.93 -20.57 39.86
C LYS A 36 -25.45 -20.63 39.96
N THR A 37 -26.10 -19.55 40.38
CA THR A 37 -27.57 -19.41 40.35
C THR A 37 -28.16 -19.61 38.95
N THR A 38 -27.38 -19.33 37.89
CA THR A 38 -27.71 -19.65 36.48
C THR A 38 -27.77 -21.15 36.14
N GLY A 39 -27.44 -22.04 37.08
CA GLY A 39 -27.38 -23.49 36.88
C GLY A 39 -26.05 -24.01 36.32
N LYS A 40 -25.14 -23.13 35.86
CA LYS A 40 -23.80 -23.52 35.41
C LYS A 40 -22.94 -24.02 36.58
N LYS A 41 -22.28 -25.16 36.40
CA LYS A 41 -21.39 -25.78 37.39
C LYS A 41 -19.95 -25.77 36.88
N ILE A 42 -19.03 -25.21 37.66
CA ILE A 42 -17.64 -24.95 37.23
C ILE A 42 -16.69 -25.51 38.28
N TRP A 43 -15.77 -26.36 37.86
CA TRP A 43 -14.67 -26.83 38.69
C TRP A 43 -13.62 -25.75 38.85
N ARG A 44 -13.26 -25.46 40.09
CA ARG A 44 -12.23 -24.48 40.43
C ARG A 44 -11.20 -25.10 41.36
N PHE A 45 -9.95 -24.71 41.16
CA PHE A 45 -8.82 -25.14 41.95
C PHE A 45 -8.15 -23.93 42.57
N ARG A 46 -8.05 -23.92 43.89
CA ARG A 46 -7.37 -22.89 44.67
C ARG A 46 -6.07 -23.48 45.21
N TYR A 47 -4.97 -22.80 44.95
CA TYR A 47 -3.66 -23.16 45.43
C TYR A 47 -2.90 -21.94 45.94
N GLN A 48 -1.75 -22.19 46.54
CA GLN A 48 -0.80 -21.20 46.99
C GLN A 48 0.59 -21.66 46.54
N LEU A 49 1.39 -20.76 45.98
CA LEU A 49 2.76 -21.09 45.59
C LEU A 49 3.62 -21.30 46.84
N PRO A 50 4.57 -22.25 46.83
CA PRO A 50 5.45 -22.52 47.97
C PRO A 50 6.17 -21.26 48.51
N ASN A 51 6.48 -20.31 47.61
CA ASN A 51 7.22 -19.08 47.93
C ASN A 51 6.34 -17.81 47.94
N SER A 52 5.01 -17.94 47.96
CA SER A 52 4.09 -16.80 47.96
C SER A 52 3.01 -16.93 49.02
N SER A 53 2.63 -15.82 49.66
CA SER A 53 1.45 -15.74 50.52
C SER A 53 0.15 -15.57 49.72
N LYS A 54 0.24 -15.36 48.40
CA LYS A 54 -0.91 -15.12 47.52
C LYS A 54 -1.62 -16.44 47.19
N ARG A 55 -2.93 -16.47 47.42
CA ARG A 55 -3.81 -17.56 46.99
C ARG A 55 -4.28 -17.30 45.57
N THR A 56 -4.03 -18.26 44.69
CA THR A 56 -4.45 -18.21 43.28
C THR A 56 -5.62 -19.16 43.08
N MET A 57 -6.55 -18.78 42.20
CA MET A 57 -7.72 -19.57 41.86
C MET A 57 -7.81 -19.70 40.34
N ILE A 58 -7.80 -20.94 39.84
CA ILE A 58 -7.96 -21.24 38.42
C ILE A 58 -9.25 -22.04 38.18
N SER A 59 -9.81 -21.93 36.99
CA SER A 59 -10.92 -22.75 36.52
C SER A 59 -10.36 -23.98 35.81
N LEU A 60 -10.87 -25.17 36.12
CA LEU A 60 -10.45 -26.42 35.47
C LEU A 60 -11.37 -26.80 34.31
N GLY A 61 -12.65 -26.42 34.37
CA GLY A 61 -13.64 -26.76 33.35
C GLY A 61 -15.07 -26.72 33.89
N ALA A 62 -16.04 -26.91 33.01
CA ALA A 62 -17.46 -26.96 33.38
C ALA A 62 -17.96 -28.39 33.47
N TYR A 63 -18.82 -28.68 34.46
CA TYR A 63 -19.58 -29.93 34.51
C TYR A 63 -20.83 -29.80 33.62
N PRO A 64 -21.24 -30.83 32.84
CA PRO A 64 -20.74 -32.21 32.87
C PRO A 64 -19.57 -32.52 31.92
N ALA A 65 -19.09 -31.56 31.12
CA ALA A 65 -18.00 -31.78 30.16
C ALA A 65 -16.69 -32.25 30.82
N LEU A 66 -16.44 -31.80 32.06
CA LEU A 66 -15.41 -32.33 32.94
C LEU A 66 -16.08 -33.02 34.13
N SER A 67 -15.93 -34.33 34.25
CA SER A 67 -16.54 -35.11 35.34
C SER A 67 -15.81 -34.84 36.67
N LEU A 68 -16.37 -35.32 37.79
CA LEU A 68 -15.69 -35.25 39.09
C LEU A 68 -14.37 -36.03 39.08
N ALA A 69 -14.30 -37.16 38.37
CA ALA A 69 -13.09 -37.96 38.26
C ALA A 69 -12.02 -37.19 37.48
N ASP A 70 -12.35 -36.68 36.29
CA ASP A 70 -11.43 -35.91 35.45
C ASP A 70 -10.96 -34.64 36.18
N ALA A 71 -11.84 -33.96 36.91
CA ALA A 71 -11.47 -32.79 37.70
C ALA A 71 -10.44 -33.12 38.81
N ARG A 72 -10.50 -34.33 39.38
CA ARG A 72 -9.50 -34.80 40.36
C ARG A 72 -8.17 -35.14 39.70
N GLU A 73 -8.19 -35.72 38.50
CA GLU A 73 -6.98 -35.98 37.71
C GLU A 73 -6.28 -34.68 37.31
N VAL A 74 -7.01 -33.74 36.70
CA VAL A 74 -6.47 -32.42 36.34
C VAL A 74 -5.94 -31.69 37.58
N ARG A 75 -6.63 -31.78 38.73
CA ARG A 75 -6.10 -31.24 40.00
C ARG A 75 -4.77 -31.88 40.38
N ALA A 76 -4.66 -33.21 40.31
CA ALA A 76 -3.45 -33.93 40.67
C ALA A 76 -2.25 -33.53 39.78
N GLU A 77 -2.48 -33.34 38.48
CA GLU A 77 -1.46 -32.83 37.56
C GLU A 77 -1.00 -31.41 37.94
N LYS A 78 -1.94 -30.51 38.25
CA LYS A 78 -1.63 -29.12 38.64
C LYS A 78 -0.92 -29.07 40.00
N LEU A 79 -1.26 -29.96 40.94
CA LEU A 79 -0.52 -30.13 42.19
C LEU A 79 0.91 -30.63 41.95
N ALA A 80 1.10 -31.60 41.05
CA ALA A 80 2.43 -32.08 40.68
C ALA A 80 3.28 -30.97 40.04
N MET A 81 2.70 -30.08 39.24
CA MET A 81 3.39 -28.89 38.71
C MET A 81 3.85 -27.94 39.82
N LEU A 82 3.00 -27.70 40.82
CA LEU A 82 3.33 -26.85 41.97
C LEU A 82 4.47 -27.42 42.82
N VAL A 83 4.49 -28.75 43.02
CA VAL A 83 5.59 -29.44 43.73
C VAL A 83 6.92 -29.27 42.98
N ARG A 84 6.89 -29.22 41.65
CA ARG A 84 8.05 -28.94 40.79
C ARG A 84 8.39 -27.44 40.68
N GLY A 85 7.73 -26.58 41.46
CA GLY A 85 7.95 -25.13 41.46
C GLY A 85 7.39 -24.37 40.26
N THR A 86 6.55 -25.01 39.44
CA THR A 86 5.92 -24.35 38.27
C THR A 86 4.51 -23.87 38.62
N ASP A 87 4.22 -22.58 38.43
CA ASP A 87 2.87 -22.04 38.58
C ASP A 87 1.98 -22.45 37.39
N PRO A 88 0.89 -23.22 37.61
CA PRO A 88 0.03 -23.66 36.51
C PRO A 88 -0.72 -22.53 35.79
N GLN A 89 -0.99 -21.40 36.45
CA GLN A 89 -1.61 -20.24 35.81
C GLN A 89 -0.60 -19.51 34.93
N ALA A 90 0.62 -19.29 35.42
CA ALA A 90 1.68 -18.64 34.66
C ALA A 90 2.02 -19.47 33.41
N ARG A 91 2.19 -20.79 33.55
CA ARG A 91 2.45 -21.69 32.43
C ARG A 91 1.35 -21.69 31.38
N ALA A 92 0.07 -21.71 31.81
CA ALA A 92 -1.05 -21.61 30.88
C ALA A 92 -1.07 -20.25 30.15
N GLY A 93 -0.68 -19.18 30.84
CA GLY A 93 -0.49 -17.86 30.24
C GLY A 93 0.64 -17.85 29.20
N GLU A 94 1.79 -18.41 29.53
CA GLU A 94 2.93 -18.55 28.62
C GLU A 94 2.59 -19.41 27.38
N GLU A 95 1.85 -20.51 27.56
CA GLU A 95 1.41 -21.36 26.46
C GLU A 95 0.42 -20.62 25.54
N ALA A 96 -0.51 -19.85 26.11
CA ALA A 96 -1.43 -19.01 25.33
C ALA A 96 -0.69 -17.89 24.58
N GLU A 97 0.27 -17.23 25.23
CA GLU A 97 1.12 -16.21 24.62
C GLU A 97 1.97 -16.80 23.48
N LYS A 98 2.54 -17.99 23.65
CA LYS A 98 3.27 -18.69 22.59
C LYS A 98 2.39 -19.02 21.39
N LEU A 99 1.16 -19.47 21.62
CA LEU A 99 0.20 -19.73 20.54
C LEU A 99 -0.16 -18.44 19.80
N GLN A 100 -0.39 -17.36 20.54
CA GLN A 100 -0.65 -16.05 19.97
C GLN A 100 0.54 -15.55 19.14
N ILE A 101 1.77 -15.62 19.67
CA ILE A 101 2.98 -15.25 18.94
C ILE A 101 3.14 -16.12 17.70
N ALA A 102 2.88 -17.44 17.79
CA ALA A 102 2.96 -18.33 16.65
C ALA A 102 2.00 -17.90 15.54
N GLU A 103 0.74 -17.59 15.86
CA GLU A 103 -0.24 -17.09 14.89
C GLU A 103 0.14 -15.71 14.34
N GLU A 104 0.55 -14.78 15.20
CA GLU A 104 0.94 -13.42 14.79
C GLU A 104 2.21 -13.39 13.96
N SER A 105 3.08 -14.39 14.15
CA SER A 105 4.34 -14.53 13.41
C SER A 105 4.19 -15.08 12.00
N ILE A 106 3.00 -15.56 11.62
CA ILE A 106 2.75 -16.03 10.26
C ILE A 106 2.93 -14.87 9.28
N PHE A 107 3.69 -15.10 8.20
CA PHE A 107 4.05 -14.06 7.23
C PHE A 107 2.86 -13.22 6.74
N VAL A 108 1.72 -13.85 6.41
CA VAL A 108 0.53 -13.10 5.94
C VAL A 108 -0.02 -12.13 7.00
N ASN A 109 0.03 -12.52 8.28
CA ASN A 109 -0.44 -11.70 9.39
C ASN A 109 0.50 -10.52 9.62
N VAL A 110 1.81 -10.77 9.59
CA VAL A 110 2.84 -9.72 9.65
C VAL A 110 2.72 -8.76 8.47
N ALA A 111 2.54 -9.28 7.25
CA ALA A 111 2.38 -8.48 6.05
C ALA A 111 1.11 -7.62 6.10
N ARG A 112 0.00 -8.13 6.66
CA ARG A 112 -1.24 -7.36 6.83
C ARG A 112 -1.07 -6.23 7.84
N LYS A 113 -0.50 -6.51 9.02
CA LYS A 113 -0.22 -5.48 10.04
C LYS A 113 0.74 -4.40 9.52
N TRP A 114 1.78 -4.80 8.78
CA TRP A 114 2.67 -3.86 8.09
C TRP A 114 1.91 -3.01 7.05
N PHE A 115 1.03 -3.62 6.29
CA PHE A 115 0.29 -2.96 5.23
C PHE A 115 -0.70 -1.92 5.77
N GLU A 116 -1.36 -2.19 6.91
CA GLU A 116 -2.23 -1.23 7.61
C GLU A 116 -1.49 0.07 7.93
N LEU A 117 -0.23 -0.03 8.38
CA LEU A 117 0.61 1.14 8.62
C LEU A 117 1.00 1.83 7.30
N LYS A 118 1.42 1.04 6.30
CA LYS A 118 1.88 1.57 5.00
C LYS A 118 0.78 2.29 4.24
N GLU A 119 -0.46 1.81 4.31
CA GLU A 119 -1.62 2.33 3.58
C GLU A 119 -1.87 3.81 3.90
N SER A 120 -1.69 4.22 5.16
CA SER A 120 -1.86 5.62 5.59
C SER A 120 -0.87 6.61 4.97
N HIS A 121 0.26 6.11 4.45
CA HIS A 121 1.35 6.94 3.91
C HIS A 121 1.39 6.98 2.38
N VAL A 122 0.51 6.25 1.69
CA VAL A 122 0.49 6.14 0.23
C VAL A 122 -0.90 6.45 -0.33
N SER A 123 -0.99 6.74 -1.62
CA SER A 123 -2.31 6.91 -2.25
C SER A 123 -3.05 5.57 -2.32
N ALA A 124 -4.39 5.60 -2.27
CA ALA A 124 -5.22 4.41 -2.32
C ALA A 124 -4.93 3.50 -3.54
N ALA A 125 -4.67 4.10 -4.70
CA ALA A 125 -4.27 3.35 -5.89
C ALA A 125 -2.91 2.64 -5.70
N HIS A 126 -1.94 3.31 -5.08
CA HIS A 126 -0.64 2.72 -4.81
C HIS A 126 -0.70 1.63 -3.72
N ALA A 127 -1.51 1.84 -2.68
CA ALA A 127 -1.79 0.82 -1.66
C ALA A 127 -2.33 -0.47 -2.30
N LYS A 128 -3.35 -0.34 -3.16
CA LYS A 128 -3.93 -1.47 -3.89
C LYS A 128 -2.89 -2.20 -4.74
N ASP A 129 -2.04 -1.46 -5.45
CA ASP A 129 -0.96 -2.05 -6.27
C ASP A 129 0.13 -2.75 -5.43
N ILE A 130 0.42 -2.24 -4.23
CA ILE A 130 1.33 -2.89 -3.27
C ILE A 130 0.72 -4.20 -2.80
N TRP A 131 -0.48 -4.19 -2.24
CA TRP A 131 -1.09 -5.40 -1.69
C TRP A 131 -1.29 -6.47 -2.77
N ARG A 132 -1.81 -6.09 -3.94
CA ARG A 132 -2.02 -7.01 -5.06
C ARG A 132 -0.74 -7.72 -5.49
N SER A 133 0.41 -7.04 -5.44
CA SER A 133 1.68 -7.66 -5.79
C SER A 133 2.18 -8.65 -4.73
N ILE A 134 1.89 -8.40 -3.46
CA ILE A 134 2.22 -9.32 -2.36
C ILE A 134 1.35 -10.56 -2.48
N GLU A 135 0.05 -10.36 -2.64
CA GLU A 135 -0.94 -11.42 -2.81
C GLU A 135 -0.64 -12.31 -4.03
N LYS A 136 -0.27 -11.70 -5.15
CA LYS A 136 -0.03 -12.45 -6.39
C LYS A 136 1.35 -13.14 -6.43
N ASP A 137 2.40 -12.43 -6.01
CA ASP A 137 3.78 -12.84 -6.30
C ASP A 137 4.56 -13.31 -5.06
N ILE A 138 4.04 -13.13 -3.84
CA ILE A 138 4.73 -13.52 -2.59
C ILE A 138 3.93 -14.55 -1.80
N LEU A 139 2.67 -14.25 -1.43
CA LEU A 139 1.86 -15.12 -0.58
C LEU A 139 1.79 -16.58 -1.05
N PRO A 140 1.63 -16.91 -2.35
CA PRO A 140 1.49 -18.29 -2.79
C PRO A 140 2.65 -19.23 -2.37
N SER A 141 3.82 -18.68 -2.03
CA SER A 141 4.99 -19.46 -1.62
C SER A 141 5.25 -19.47 -0.11
N ILE A 142 4.85 -18.43 0.63
CA ILE A 142 5.26 -18.24 2.03
C ILE A 142 4.14 -17.77 2.97
N GLU A 143 2.88 -17.75 2.51
CA GLU A 143 1.72 -17.23 3.25
C GLU A 143 1.65 -17.70 4.71
N ASN A 144 1.77 -19.02 4.92
CA ASN A 144 1.58 -19.68 6.22
C ASN A 144 2.89 -19.98 6.96
N ILE A 145 4.02 -19.43 6.52
CA ILE A 145 5.33 -19.69 7.14
C ILE A 145 5.59 -18.65 8.24
N PRO A 146 6.00 -19.06 9.45
CA PRO A 146 6.44 -18.14 10.48
C PRO A 146 7.66 -17.32 10.05
N VAL A 147 7.69 -16.03 10.36
CA VAL A 147 8.79 -15.13 9.98
C VAL A 147 10.15 -15.55 10.55
N GLN A 148 10.17 -16.30 11.65
CA GLN A 148 11.38 -16.86 12.27
C GLN A 148 12.02 -17.96 11.42
N GLU A 149 11.24 -18.65 10.59
CA GLU A 149 11.73 -19.73 9.73
C GLU A 149 12.19 -19.22 8.35
N LEU A 150 11.81 -17.99 8.00
CA LEU A 150 12.16 -17.38 6.73
C LEU A 150 13.64 -17.01 6.67
N LYS A 151 14.37 -17.69 5.79
CA LYS A 151 15.79 -17.41 5.50
C LYS A 151 15.94 -16.69 4.17
N ALA A 152 17.05 -16.00 3.99
CA ALA A 152 17.41 -15.32 2.73
C ALA A 152 17.25 -16.24 1.51
N ARG A 153 17.65 -17.51 1.62
CA ARG A 153 17.51 -18.53 0.56
C ARG A 153 16.05 -18.74 0.15
N THR A 154 15.14 -18.89 1.11
CA THR A 154 13.71 -19.08 0.84
C THR A 154 13.15 -17.85 0.13
N LEU A 155 13.47 -16.64 0.62
CA LEU A 155 13.01 -15.39 0.02
C LEU A 155 13.52 -15.19 -1.41
N ILE A 156 14.76 -15.60 -1.69
CA ILE A 156 15.32 -15.57 -3.06
C ILE A 156 14.54 -16.55 -3.96
N GLN A 157 14.23 -17.75 -3.47
CA GLN A 157 13.46 -18.75 -4.22
C GLN A 157 12.04 -18.27 -4.57
N VAL A 158 11.37 -17.52 -3.69
CA VAL A 158 10.07 -16.89 -3.99
C VAL A 158 10.16 -15.96 -5.21
N LEU A 159 11.28 -15.26 -5.38
CA LEU A 159 11.45 -14.26 -6.42
C LEU A 159 11.99 -14.84 -7.74
N GLU A 160 12.55 -16.05 -7.74
CA GLU A 160 13.17 -16.67 -8.91
C GLU A 160 12.20 -16.85 -10.10
N PRO A 161 10.93 -17.25 -9.93
CA PRO A 161 9.97 -17.34 -11.03
C PRO A 161 9.66 -15.99 -11.70
N ILE A 162 9.82 -14.88 -10.99
CA ILE A 162 9.56 -13.52 -11.49
C ILE A 162 10.77 -13.03 -12.27
N LYS A 163 11.97 -13.33 -11.75
CA LYS A 163 13.24 -13.11 -12.44
C LYS A 163 13.31 -13.92 -13.74
N ALA A 164 12.92 -15.20 -13.71
CA ALA A 164 12.92 -16.08 -14.89
C ALA A 164 12.04 -15.55 -16.04
N ARG A 165 11.01 -14.75 -15.72
CA ARG A 165 10.16 -14.05 -16.69
C ARG A 165 10.78 -12.75 -17.25
N GLY A 166 11.99 -12.38 -16.82
CA GLY A 166 12.68 -11.15 -17.21
C GLY A 166 12.19 -9.87 -16.53
N ALA A 167 11.32 -9.97 -15.52
CA ALA A 167 10.66 -8.82 -14.88
C ALA A 167 11.51 -8.21 -13.74
N LEU A 168 12.75 -7.79 -14.04
CA LEU A 168 13.72 -7.33 -13.04
C LEU A 168 13.27 -6.12 -12.21
N GLU A 169 12.51 -5.18 -12.80
CA GLU A 169 11.90 -4.07 -12.05
C GLU A 169 10.85 -4.55 -11.04
N THR A 170 10.07 -5.58 -11.38
CA THR A 170 9.11 -6.20 -10.48
C THR A 170 9.84 -6.90 -9.33
N VAL A 171 10.92 -7.65 -9.63
CA VAL A 171 11.78 -8.28 -8.62
C VAL A 171 12.29 -7.23 -7.63
N ARG A 172 12.86 -6.12 -8.12
CA ARG A 172 13.36 -5.04 -7.26
C ARG A 172 12.29 -4.48 -6.32
N ARG A 173 11.07 -4.24 -6.82
CA ARG A 173 9.95 -3.74 -6.00
C ARG A 173 9.50 -4.75 -4.95
N LEU A 174 9.48 -6.04 -5.29
CA LEU A 174 9.10 -7.09 -4.35
C LEU A 174 10.17 -7.31 -3.28
N VAL A 175 11.46 -7.26 -3.63
CA VAL A 175 12.56 -7.24 -2.65
C VAL A 175 12.36 -6.11 -1.65
N GLN A 176 12.05 -4.89 -2.13
CA GLN A 176 11.80 -3.77 -1.24
C GLN A 176 10.63 -4.04 -0.29
N ARG A 177 9.51 -4.57 -0.80
CA ARG A 177 8.31 -4.88 0.01
C ARG A 177 8.59 -5.97 1.04
N ILE A 178 9.23 -7.07 0.65
CA ILE A 178 9.66 -8.14 1.56
C ILE A 178 10.55 -7.55 2.65
N ASN A 179 11.53 -6.73 2.27
CA ASN A 179 12.43 -6.09 3.22
C ASN A 179 11.68 -5.17 4.21
N GLU A 180 10.71 -4.38 3.74
CA GLU A 180 9.88 -3.54 4.61
C GLU A 180 9.01 -4.38 5.58
N ILE A 181 8.45 -5.51 5.14
CA ILE A 181 7.69 -6.45 5.99
C ILE A 181 8.60 -7.08 7.05
N MET A 182 9.79 -7.55 6.67
CA MET A 182 10.71 -8.16 7.62
C MET A 182 11.31 -7.13 8.59
N ILE A 183 11.52 -5.88 8.17
CA ILE A 183 11.89 -4.78 9.08
C ILE A 183 10.77 -4.55 10.10
N TYR A 184 9.50 -4.56 9.67
CA TYR A 184 8.39 -4.46 10.61
C TYR A 184 8.41 -5.60 11.63
N ALA A 185 8.64 -6.84 11.18
CA ALA A 185 8.76 -8.00 12.07
C ALA A 185 9.87 -7.86 13.12
N VAL A 186 11.01 -7.25 12.76
CA VAL A 186 12.08 -6.91 13.71
C VAL A 186 11.61 -5.86 14.71
N ASN A 187 10.97 -4.78 14.23
CA ASN A 187 10.54 -3.68 15.09
C ASN A 187 9.48 -4.07 16.13
N VAL A 188 8.65 -5.06 15.83
CA VAL A 188 7.66 -5.60 16.79
C VAL A 188 8.19 -6.77 17.63
N GLY A 189 9.47 -7.12 17.49
CA GLY A 189 10.14 -8.15 18.29
C GLY A 189 9.78 -9.59 17.91
N LEU A 190 9.26 -9.84 16.70
CA LEU A 190 8.98 -11.21 16.22
C LEU A 190 10.24 -11.95 15.76
N ILE A 191 11.26 -11.21 15.30
CA ILE A 191 12.58 -11.69 14.89
C ILE A 191 13.67 -10.74 15.35
N ASP A 192 14.87 -11.25 15.62
CA ASP A 192 16.00 -10.43 16.08
C ASP A 192 16.72 -9.70 14.93
N ALA A 193 16.70 -10.28 13.73
CA ALA A 193 17.44 -9.76 12.59
C ALA A 193 16.69 -10.01 11.28
N ASN A 194 16.73 -9.02 10.37
CA ASN A 194 16.05 -9.08 9.08
C ASN A 194 16.78 -10.00 8.07
N PRO A 195 16.20 -11.16 7.69
CA PRO A 195 16.81 -12.09 6.74
C PRO A 195 16.69 -11.63 5.28
N ALA A 196 15.88 -10.62 4.99
CA ALA A 196 15.74 -10.01 3.67
C ALA A 196 16.80 -8.92 3.41
N SER A 197 17.60 -8.56 4.42
CA SER A 197 18.65 -7.57 4.26
C SER A 197 19.65 -8.00 3.17
N GLY A 198 19.76 -7.20 2.12
CA GLY A 198 20.71 -7.46 1.03
C GLY A 198 20.32 -8.54 0.01
N ILE A 199 19.14 -9.19 0.11
CA ILE A 199 18.73 -10.21 -0.88
C ILE A 199 18.62 -9.64 -2.30
N GLY A 200 18.39 -8.33 -2.43
CA GLY A 200 18.40 -7.63 -3.72
C GLY A 200 19.71 -7.77 -4.50
N ASN A 201 20.83 -7.99 -3.81
CA ASN A 201 22.14 -8.18 -4.45
C ASN A 201 22.30 -9.56 -5.11
N ALA A 202 21.40 -10.52 -4.84
CA ALA A 202 21.35 -11.80 -5.52
C ALA A 202 20.72 -11.71 -6.93
N PHE A 203 20.17 -10.54 -7.29
CA PHE A 203 19.50 -10.31 -8.56
C PHE A 203 20.25 -9.28 -9.40
N GLU A 204 20.21 -9.47 -10.72
CA GLU A 204 20.70 -8.48 -11.66
C GLU A 204 19.93 -7.17 -11.51
N ARG A 205 20.66 -6.05 -11.52
CA ARG A 205 20.04 -4.74 -11.50
C ARG A 205 19.39 -4.48 -12.86
N PRO A 206 18.12 -4.06 -12.90
CA PRO A 206 17.50 -3.65 -14.16
C PRO A 206 18.32 -2.52 -14.79
N LYS A 207 18.64 -2.66 -16.08
CA LYS A 207 19.28 -1.59 -16.84
C LYS A 207 18.31 -0.42 -16.93
N LYS A 208 18.76 0.77 -16.55
CA LYS A 208 17.96 1.99 -16.65
C LYS A 208 17.66 2.26 -18.12
N GLN A 209 16.40 2.07 -18.53
CA GLN A 209 15.92 2.45 -19.85
C GLN A 209 15.19 3.79 -19.75
N HIS A 210 15.54 4.71 -20.63
CA HIS A 210 14.80 5.96 -20.76
C HIS A 210 13.50 5.69 -21.53
N MET A 211 12.44 6.44 -21.19
CA MET A 211 11.17 6.34 -21.91
C MET A 211 11.39 6.70 -23.39
N PRO A 212 10.84 5.93 -24.35
CA PRO A 212 10.99 6.24 -25.77
C PRO A 212 10.50 7.64 -26.12
N THR A 213 11.33 8.39 -26.84
CA THR A 213 11.01 9.71 -27.37
C THR A 213 11.71 9.90 -28.72
N ILE A 214 11.24 10.87 -29.50
CA ILE A 214 11.84 11.31 -30.76
C ILE A 214 12.61 12.61 -30.54
N ARG A 215 13.51 12.97 -31.45
CA ARG A 215 14.16 14.28 -31.36
C ARG A 215 13.25 15.40 -31.88
N PRO A 216 13.48 16.67 -31.47
CA PRO A 216 12.69 17.81 -31.92
C PRO A 216 12.59 17.95 -33.45
N GLU A 217 13.63 17.54 -34.21
CA GLU A 217 13.63 17.66 -35.67
C GLU A 217 12.59 16.74 -36.35
N GLU A 218 12.13 15.69 -35.66
CA GLU A 218 11.08 14.79 -36.14
C GLU A 218 9.66 15.31 -35.84
N LEU A 219 9.53 16.39 -35.05
CA LEU A 219 8.25 16.94 -34.62
C LEU A 219 7.31 17.33 -35.79
N PRO A 220 7.77 17.96 -36.89
CA PRO A 220 6.89 18.26 -38.03
C PRO A 220 6.30 17.01 -38.68
N LYS A 221 7.04 15.90 -38.67
CA LYS A 221 6.54 14.60 -39.17
C LYS A 221 5.50 14.02 -38.22
N LEU A 222 5.70 14.12 -36.91
CA LEU A 222 4.71 13.71 -35.91
C LEU A 222 3.42 14.49 -36.07
N MET A 223 3.49 15.82 -36.17
CA MET A 223 2.31 16.68 -36.30
C MET A 223 1.53 16.43 -37.58
N ARG A 224 2.22 16.26 -38.73
CA ARG A 224 1.56 15.80 -39.97
C ARG A 224 0.88 14.46 -39.80
N THR A 225 1.53 13.51 -39.13
CA THR A 225 0.96 12.18 -38.88
C THR A 225 -0.31 12.26 -38.03
N ILE A 226 -0.29 13.09 -36.97
CA ILE A 226 -1.45 13.30 -36.10
C ILE A 226 -2.60 13.92 -36.89
N ALA A 227 -2.33 14.96 -37.67
CA ALA A 227 -3.32 15.67 -38.47
C ALA A 227 -4.00 14.78 -39.53
N MET A 228 -3.24 13.87 -40.15
CA MET A 228 -3.74 12.94 -41.19
C MET A 228 -4.30 11.62 -40.63
N SER A 229 -4.30 11.44 -39.30
CA SER A 229 -4.75 10.20 -38.68
C SER A 229 -6.27 10.11 -38.51
N ASN A 230 -6.81 8.89 -38.47
CA ASN A 230 -8.22 8.62 -38.14
C ASN A 230 -8.50 8.62 -36.63
N LEU A 231 -7.75 9.40 -35.84
CA LEU A 231 -8.04 9.58 -34.41
C LEU A 231 -9.32 10.39 -34.24
N SER A 232 -10.11 10.08 -33.21
CA SER A 232 -11.26 10.94 -32.88
C SER A 232 -10.77 12.33 -32.45
N ILE A 233 -11.56 13.36 -32.73
CA ILE A 233 -11.22 14.76 -32.40
C ILE A 233 -10.78 14.90 -30.93
N PRO A 234 -11.51 14.38 -29.92
CA PRO A 234 -11.08 14.49 -28.52
C PRO A 234 -9.74 13.80 -28.23
N THR A 235 -9.44 12.68 -28.89
CA THR A 235 -8.18 11.95 -28.71
C THR A 235 -7.01 12.72 -29.29
N ARG A 236 -7.19 13.29 -30.49
CA ARG A 236 -6.20 14.14 -31.14
C ARG A 236 -5.94 15.40 -30.31
N CYS A 237 -7.00 16.10 -29.89
CA CYS A 237 -6.91 17.27 -29.04
C CYS A 237 -6.19 16.97 -27.72
N LEU A 238 -6.46 15.84 -27.05
CA LEU A 238 -5.73 15.47 -25.83
C LEU A 238 -4.23 15.29 -26.07
N LEU A 239 -3.85 14.69 -27.21
CA LEU A 239 -2.45 14.44 -27.53
C LEU A 239 -1.70 15.75 -27.83
N GLU A 240 -2.30 16.63 -28.63
CA GLU A 240 -1.76 17.96 -28.91
C GLU A 240 -1.73 18.82 -27.64
N TRP A 241 -2.78 18.77 -26.80
CA TRP A 241 -2.85 19.45 -25.51
C TRP A 241 -1.71 19.02 -24.59
N GLN A 242 -1.45 17.71 -24.49
CA GLN A 242 -0.37 17.21 -23.66
C GLN A 242 1.03 17.63 -24.19
N LEU A 243 1.18 17.71 -25.52
CA LEU A 243 2.39 18.19 -26.16
C LEU A 243 2.61 19.69 -25.92
N LEU A 244 1.55 20.50 -25.97
CA LEU A 244 1.62 21.96 -25.81
C LEU A 244 1.77 22.40 -24.36
N THR A 245 1.06 21.75 -23.43
CA THR A 245 1.07 22.12 -22.00
C THR A 245 2.21 21.48 -21.22
N LEU A 246 2.86 20.47 -21.80
CA LEU A 246 3.92 19.68 -21.17
C LEU A 246 3.49 18.94 -19.91
N ILE A 247 2.20 18.83 -19.62
CA ILE A 247 1.70 18.17 -18.41
C ILE A 247 1.69 16.65 -18.54
N ARG A 248 1.74 15.92 -17.42
CA ARG A 248 1.81 14.45 -17.44
C ARG A 248 0.50 13.88 -17.99
N PRO A 249 0.53 12.69 -18.62
CA PRO A 249 -0.67 12.11 -19.26
C PRO A 249 -1.91 12.02 -18.36
N ALA A 250 -1.73 11.68 -17.07
CA ALA A 250 -2.85 11.58 -16.13
C ALA A 250 -3.42 12.93 -15.69
N GLU A 251 -2.56 13.95 -15.57
CA GLU A 251 -2.97 15.32 -15.23
C GLU A 251 -3.69 15.93 -16.45
N ALA A 252 -3.13 15.77 -17.66
CA ALA A 252 -3.69 16.26 -18.92
C ALA A 252 -5.01 15.59 -19.33
N SER A 253 -5.16 14.28 -19.14
CA SER A 253 -6.40 13.58 -19.52
C SER A 253 -7.60 13.95 -18.65
N ALA A 254 -7.35 14.57 -17.49
CA ALA A 254 -8.37 14.98 -16.56
C ALA A 254 -8.54 16.51 -16.47
N THR A 255 -7.98 17.30 -17.39
CA THR A 255 -8.18 18.76 -17.41
C THR A 255 -9.67 19.11 -17.28
N ALA A 256 -10.00 19.92 -16.27
CA ALA A 256 -11.37 20.34 -16.00
C ALA A 256 -11.61 21.75 -16.55
N TRP A 257 -12.81 22.04 -17.04
CA TRP A 257 -13.13 23.38 -17.57
C TRP A 257 -13.00 24.48 -16.50
N LEU A 258 -13.35 24.16 -15.25
CA LEU A 258 -13.23 25.09 -14.12
C LEU A 258 -11.78 25.45 -13.76
N GLU A 259 -10.79 24.68 -14.24
CA GLU A 259 -9.37 24.96 -14.00
C GLU A 259 -8.79 25.93 -15.04
N ILE A 260 -9.53 26.23 -16.10
CA ILE A 260 -9.07 27.07 -17.21
C ILE A 260 -9.50 28.52 -16.98
N ASP A 261 -8.51 29.39 -16.85
CA ASP A 261 -8.69 30.83 -16.86
C ASP A 261 -8.38 31.36 -18.26
N LEU A 262 -9.43 31.59 -19.05
CA LEU A 262 -9.32 32.10 -20.41
C LEU A 262 -8.93 33.58 -20.47
N GLU A 263 -9.22 34.36 -19.42
CA GLU A 263 -8.90 35.79 -19.35
C GLU A 263 -7.40 35.97 -19.19
N ASN A 264 -6.79 35.23 -18.25
CA ASN A 264 -5.36 35.26 -18.00
C ASN A 264 -4.55 34.30 -18.88
N LYS A 265 -5.22 33.50 -19.73
CA LYS A 265 -4.64 32.44 -20.56
C LYS A 265 -3.83 31.43 -19.73
N GLN A 266 -4.42 30.92 -18.66
CA GLN A 266 -3.77 29.98 -17.73
C GLN A 266 -4.61 28.73 -17.50
N TRP A 267 -3.94 27.62 -17.20
CA TRP A 267 -4.55 26.44 -16.60
C TRP A 267 -3.99 26.24 -15.19
N CYS A 268 -4.86 26.31 -14.19
CA CYS A 268 -4.52 26.24 -12.77
C CYS A 268 -4.84 24.84 -12.21
N ILE A 269 -3.83 23.99 -12.09
CA ILE A 269 -4.00 22.61 -11.61
C ILE A 269 -3.83 22.58 -10.09
N PRO A 270 -4.83 22.10 -9.33
CA PRO A 270 -4.77 22.07 -7.87
C PRO A 270 -3.81 20.98 -7.34
N ALA A 271 -3.24 21.22 -6.17
CA ALA A 271 -2.25 20.35 -5.53
C ALA A 271 -2.67 18.89 -5.40
N GLU A 272 -3.95 18.61 -5.13
CA GLU A 272 -4.50 17.26 -4.92
C GLU A 272 -4.34 16.38 -6.17
N ARG A 273 -4.32 17.01 -7.34
CA ARG A 273 -4.18 16.34 -8.64
C ARG A 273 -2.74 16.25 -9.12
N MET A 274 -1.87 17.10 -8.57
CA MET A 274 -0.47 17.17 -8.96
C MET A 274 0.35 16.11 -8.24
N LYS A 275 1.19 15.39 -9.00
CA LYS A 275 2.14 14.43 -8.40
C LYS A 275 3.06 15.08 -7.35
N ALA A 276 3.37 16.36 -7.52
CA ALA A 276 4.22 17.13 -6.62
C ALA A 276 3.49 17.73 -5.40
N LYS A 277 2.18 17.49 -5.25
CA LYS A 277 1.34 18.01 -4.15
C LYS A 277 1.45 19.52 -3.94
N ARG A 278 1.51 20.26 -5.05
CA ARG A 278 1.53 21.73 -5.06
C ARG A 278 0.73 22.22 -6.26
N ASP A 279 0.10 23.38 -6.12
CA ASP A 279 -0.60 24.01 -7.23
C ASP A 279 0.36 24.28 -8.38
N HIS A 280 -0.16 24.17 -9.59
CA HIS A 280 0.63 24.35 -10.79
C HIS A 280 -0.12 25.15 -11.85
N ILE A 281 0.34 26.37 -12.05
CA ILE A 281 -0.15 27.26 -13.10
C ILE A 281 0.63 26.97 -14.39
N VAL A 282 -0.08 26.68 -15.46
CA VAL A 282 0.43 26.44 -16.80
C VAL A 282 0.00 27.58 -17.72
N PRO A 283 0.93 28.45 -18.16
CA PRO A 283 0.66 29.40 -19.23
C PRO A 283 0.23 28.70 -20.52
N LEU A 284 -0.84 29.17 -21.14
CA LEU A 284 -1.38 28.59 -22.38
C LEU A 284 -0.92 29.42 -23.58
N SER A 285 -0.31 28.75 -24.56
CA SER A 285 -0.03 29.34 -25.87
C SER A 285 -1.31 29.52 -26.68
N ASP A 286 -1.27 30.34 -27.73
CA ASP A 286 -2.41 30.52 -28.62
C ASP A 286 -2.86 29.19 -29.26
N GLN A 287 -1.92 28.29 -29.58
CA GLN A 287 -2.23 26.95 -30.08
C GLN A 287 -2.92 26.06 -29.03
N ALA A 288 -2.59 26.21 -27.75
CA ALA A 288 -3.29 25.49 -26.68
C ALA A 288 -4.73 26.02 -26.52
N LEU A 289 -4.93 27.33 -26.67
CA LEU A 289 -6.26 27.94 -26.65
C LEU A 289 -7.12 27.48 -27.84
N GLU A 290 -6.54 27.32 -29.04
CA GLU A 290 -7.25 26.76 -30.20
C GLU A 290 -7.82 25.36 -29.92
N ILE A 291 -7.10 24.52 -29.17
CA ILE A 291 -7.60 23.21 -28.76
C ILE A 291 -8.85 23.34 -27.89
N LEU A 292 -8.87 24.29 -26.96
CA LEU A 292 -10.04 24.54 -26.12
C LEU A 292 -11.22 25.00 -26.96
N GLU A 293 -11.03 25.86 -27.95
CA GLU A 293 -12.09 26.27 -28.86
C GLU A 293 -12.67 25.09 -29.68
N ILE A 294 -11.82 24.16 -30.13
CA ILE A 294 -12.27 22.92 -30.78
C ILE A 294 -13.07 22.04 -29.81
N MET A 295 -12.64 21.95 -28.55
CA MET A 295 -13.28 21.10 -27.54
C MET A 295 -14.54 21.73 -26.91
N ARG A 296 -14.71 23.05 -26.99
CA ARG A 296 -15.82 23.81 -26.43
C ARG A 296 -17.19 23.27 -26.88
N PRO A 297 -17.50 23.13 -28.19
CA PRO A 297 -18.79 22.58 -28.62
C PRO A 297 -18.99 21.10 -28.24
N ILE A 298 -17.91 20.37 -27.97
CA ILE A 298 -17.97 18.93 -27.66
C ILE A 298 -18.23 18.69 -26.17
N SER A 299 -17.67 19.53 -25.29
CA SER A 299 -17.52 19.18 -23.88
C SER A 299 -17.70 20.33 -22.88
N ALA A 300 -17.91 21.58 -23.31
CA ALA A 300 -18.04 22.72 -22.38
C ALA A 300 -19.23 22.59 -21.41
N HIS A 301 -20.21 21.75 -21.74
CA HIS A 301 -21.35 21.41 -20.88
C HIS A 301 -21.06 20.25 -19.91
N GLN A 302 -19.84 19.72 -19.91
CA GLN A 302 -19.34 18.65 -19.02
C GLN A 302 -18.28 19.22 -18.07
N GLU A 303 -17.88 18.43 -17.08
CA GLU A 303 -16.81 18.81 -16.14
C GLU A 303 -15.43 18.85 -16.80
N TYR A 304 -15.14 17.88 -17.67
CA TYR A 304 -13.81 17.67 -18.25
C TYR A 304 -13.72 18.15 -19.69
N VAL A 305 -12.59 18.79 -20.03
CA VAL A 305 -12.24 19.16 -21.41
C VAL A 305 -12.13 17.91 -22.29
N PHE A 306 -11.59 16.82 -21.74
CA PHE A 306 -11.42 15.54 -22.43
C PHE A 306 -12.28 14.46 -21.76
N PRO A 307 -13.58 14.32 -22.11
CA PRO A 307 -14.45 13.34 -21.50
C PRO A 307 -14.14 11.91 -21.97
N SER A 308 -14.43 10.92 -21.13
CA SER A 308 -14.36 9.51 -21.50
C SER A 308 -15.45 9.16 -22.50
N ARG A 309 -15.07 8.39 -23.54
CA ARG A 309 -15.99 7.90 -24.57
C ARG A 309 -17.16 7.08 -24.00
N ASN A 310 -16.92 6.32 -22.93
CA ASN A 310 -17.92 5.41 -22.36
C ASN A 310 -18.77 6.08 -21.28
N ASN A 311 -18.27 7.13 -20.63
CA ASN A 311 -19.00 7.86 -19.59
C ASN A 311 -18.55 9.34 -19.59
N PRO A 312 -19.35 10.26 -20.16
CA PRO A 312 -19.00 11.67 -20.25
C PRO A 312 -18.75 12.37 -18.91
N LYS A 313 -19.25 11.82 -17.80
CA LYS A 313 -19.00 12.33 -16.44
C LYS A 313 -17.63 11.95 -15.87
N LYS A 314 -16.81 11.22 -16.63
CA LYS A 314 -15.46 10.82 -16.23
C LYS A 314 -14.44 11.40 -17.20
N PRO A 315 -13.22 11.70 -16.75
CA PRO A 315 -12.16 12.12 -17.64
C PRO A 315 -11.74 10.97 -18.56
N MET A 316 -11.11 11.32 -19.68
CA MET A 316 -10.50 10.37 -20.59
C MET A 316 -9.41 9.56 -19.86
N ASN A 317 -9.24 8.29 -20.23
CA ASN A 317 -8.21 7.45 -19.62
C ASN A 317 -6.81 8.02 -19.93
N SER A 318 -5.94 8.10 -18.93
CA SER A 318 -4.56 8.61 -19.04
C SER A 318 -3.67 7.82 -20.03
N GLN A 319 -4.05 6.59 -20.38
CA GLN A 319 -3.37 5.77 -21.39
C GLN A 319 -3.85 6.06 -22.82
N THR A 320 -4.90 6.87 -23.01
CA THR A 320 -5.48 7.12 -24.34
C THR A 320 -4.47 7.78 -25.27
N ALA A 321 -3.68 8.75 -24.80
CA ALA A 321 -2.62 9.38 -25.60
C ALA A 321 -1.53 8.37 -26.03
N ASN A 322 -1.12 7.48 -25.12
CA ASN A 322 -0.19 6.39 -25.43
C ASN A 322 -0.77 5.42 -26.48
N ALA A 323 -2.04 5.05 -26.33
CA ALA A 323 -2.72 4.17 -27.27
C ALA A 323 -2.87 4.82 -28.66
N ALA A 324 -3.13 6.13 -28.69
CA ALA A 324 -3.20 6.91 -29.91
C ALA A 324 -1.86 6.91 -30.66
N LEU A 325 -0.75 7.23 -29.97
CA LEU A 325 0.61 7.17 -30.54
C LEU A 325 0.93 5.80 -31.14
N LYS A 326 0.59 4.72 -30.43
CA LYS A 326 0.77 3.36 -30.96
C LYS A 326 -0.02 3.14 -32.25
N ARG A 327 -1.29 3.58 -32.28
CA ARG A 327 -2.18 3.41 -33.45
C ARG A 327 -1.69 4.17 -34.68
N ILE A 328 -1.07 5.33 -34.49
CA ILE A 328 -0.52 6.15 -35.59
C ILE A 328 0.93 5.79 -35.95
N GLY A 329 1.43 4.62 -35.52
CA GLY A 329 2.72 4.07 -35.96
C GLY A 329 3.94 4.45 -35.10
N TYR A 330 3.74 5.07 -33.94
CA TYR A 330 4.83 5.46 -33.02
C TYR A 330 5.05 4.47 -31.87
N GLY A 331 4.46 3.27 -31.93
CA GLY A 331 4.69 2.22 -30.95
C GLY A 331 6.18 1.87 -30.82
N GLY A 332 6.71 1.92 -29.60
CA GLY A 332 8.14 1.69 -29.32
C GLY A 332 9.08 2.85 -29.66
N LYS A 333 8.60 3.87 -30.40
CA LYS A 333 9.38 5.06 -30.78
C LYS A 333 9.10 6.26 -29.89
N LEU A 334 7.82 6.50 -29.59
CA LEU A 334 7.38 7.61 -28.75
C LEU A 334 6.25 7.14 -27.84
N VAL A 335 6.39 7.46 -26.56
CA VAL A 335 5.30 7.34 -25.58
C VAL A 335 4.81 8.74 -25.20
N ALA A 336 3.58 8.83 -24.69
CA ALA A 336 2.95 10.08 -24.27
C ALA A 336 3.82 10.82 -23.25
N HIS A 337 4.46 10.12 -22.31
CA HIS A 337 5.41 10.75 -21.40
C HIS A 337 6.64 11.34 -22.13
N GLY A 338 7.06 10.72 -23.23
CA GLY A 338 8.17 11.15 -24.06
C GLY A 338 7.93 12.48 -24.78
N LEU A 339 6.67 12.91 -24.98
CA LEU A 339 6.34 14.23 -25.54
C LEU A 339 7.01 15.37 -24.77
N ARG A 340 7.08 15.23 -23.44
CA ARG A 340 7.75 16.19 -22.54
C ARG A 340 9.26 16.23 -22.75
N SER A 341 9.86 15.12 -23.13
CA SER A 341 11.29 15.05 -23.46
C SER A 341 11.60 15.73 -24.80
N ILE A 342 10.68 15.72 -25.77
CA ILE A 342 10.82 16.48 -27.02
C ILE A 342 10.95 17.96 -26.69
N ALA A 343 9.98 18.50 -25.94
CA ALA A 343 9.98 19.90 -25.54
C ALA A 343 11.20 20.29 -24.71
N SER A 344 11.53 19.48 -23.69
CA SER A 344 12.71 19.72 -22.87
C SER A 344 13.98 19.80 -23.71
N THR A 345 14.15 18.91 -24.70
CA THR A 345 15.30 18.94 -25.61
C THR A 345 15.30 20.21 -26.45
N ALA A 346 14.17 20.53 -27.11
CA ALA A 346 14.04 21.72 -27.96
C ALA A 346 14.31 23.03 -27.20
N MET A 347 13.76 23.15 -25.99
CA MET A 347 13.91 24.34 -25.14
C MET A 347 15.36 24.51 -24.66
N ASN A 348 16.05 23.42 -24.31
CA ASN A 348 17.46 23.48 -23.94
C ASN A 348 18.34 23.84 -25.15
N GLU A 349 18.07 23.27 -26.33
CA GLU A 349 18.78 23.59 -27.57
C GLU A 349 18.55 25.06 -28.02
N ALA A 350 17.38 25.61 -27.74
CA ALA A 350 17.06 27.02 -27.96
C ALA A 350 17.66 27.98 -26.92
N GLY A 351 18.32 27.47 -25.88
CA GLY A 351 19.04 28.28 -24.88
C GLY A 351 18.17 28.87 -23.76
N PHE A 352 16.95 28.35 -23.55
CA PHE A 352 16.13 28.78 -22.42
C PHE A 352 16.74 28.36 -21.07
N ASN A 353 16.43 29.11 -20.04
CA ASN A 353 16.91 28.83 -18.68
C ASN A 353 16.38 27.47 -18.18
N ALA A 354 17.30 26.57 -17.79
CA ALA A 354 16.97 25.24 -17.31
C ALA A 354 15.99 25.23 -16.12
N ASP A 355 16.09 26.18 -15.19
CA ASP A 355 15.18 26.27 -14.04
C ASP A 355 13.74 26.61 -14.49
N VAL A 356 13.58 27.40 -15.55
CA VAL A 356 12.27 27.73 -16.15
C VAL A 356 11.68 26.52 -16.87
N ILE A 357 12.51 25.75 -17.58
CA ILE A 357 12.10 24.50 -18.25
C ILE A 357 11.64 23.45 -17.22
N GLU A 358 12.43 23.23 -16.17
CA GLU A 358 12.08 22.29 -15.09
C GLU A 358 10.81 22.74 -14.34
N ALA A 359 10.64 24.06 -14.14
CA ALA A 359 9.42 24.62 -13.57
C ALA A 359 8.20 24.38 -14.46
N ALA A 360 8.30 24.56 -15.78
CA ALA A 360 7.23 24.28 -16.75
C ALA A 360 6.85 22.79 -16.79
N LEU A 361 7.84 21.91 -16.62
CA LEU A 361 7.61 20.47 -16.50
C LEU A 361 7.03 20.06 -15.13
N SER A 362 6.85 20.98 -14.18
CA SER A 362 6.46 20.65 -12.80
C SER A 362 7.40 19.58 -12.21
N HIS A 363 8.69 19.73 -12.48
CA HIS A 363 9.73 18.98 -11.77
C HIS A 363 10.09 19.74 -10.49
N SER A 364 10.53 18.98 -9.48
CA SER A 364 11.12 19.55 -8.27
C SER A 364 12.64 19.58 -8.43
N ASP A 365 13.27 20.66 -7.94
CA ASP A 365 14.72 20.75 -7.93
C ASP A 365 15.30 19.56 -7.15
N LYS A 366 16.27 18.85 -7.74
CA LYS A 366 16.91 17.68 -7.13
C LYS A 366 17.75 18.07 -5.92
N ASN A 367 18.21 19.32 -5.83
CA ASN A 367 18.97 19.82 -4.71
C ASN A 367 18.03 20.32 -3.61
N GLU A 368 17.96 19.60 -2.49
CA GLU A 368 17.08 19.93 -1.36
C GLU A 368 17.38 21.31 -0.75
N VAL A 369 18.66 21.72 -0.72
CA VAL A 369 19.07 23.02 -0.22
C VAL A 369 18.55 24.12 -1.13
N ARG A 370 18.78 24.04 -2.45
CA ARG A 370 18.24 25.03 -3.40
C ARG A 370 16.72 25.10 -3.37
N ARG A 371 16.04 23.95 -3.24
CA ARG A 371 14.57 23.87 -3.15
C ARG A 371 14.01 24.61 -1.92
N ALA A 372 14.75 24.66 -0.82
CA ALA A 372 14.33 25.38 0.38
C ALA A 372 14.35 26.92 0.20
N TYR A 373 15.25 27.43 -0.64
CA TYR A 373 15.45 28.88 -0.85
C TYR A 373 14.78 29.42 -2.12
N ASN A 374 14.75 28.65 -3.21
CA ASN A 374 14.15 29.09 -4.47
C ASN A 374 12.65 28.76 -4.52
N ARG A 375 11.83 29.73 -4.13
CA ARG A 375 10.35 29.65 -4.19
C ARG A 375 9.76 30.22 -5.48
N SER A 376 10.60 30.64 -6.44
CA SER A 376 10.13 31.24 -7.69
C SER A 376 9.38 30.21 -8.54
N THR A 377 8.23 30.63 -9.08
CA THR A 377 7.49 29.86 -10.09
C THR A 377 7.87 30.23 -11.51
N TYR A 378 8.73 31.24 -11.70
CA TYR A 378 9.16 31.75 -13.01
C TYR A 378 8.00 32.00 -13.98
N LEU A 379 6.85 32.48 -13.47
CA LEU A 379 5.60 32.51 -14.25
C LEU A 379 5.74 33.37 -15.52
N GLU A 380 6.31 34.57 -15.41
CA GLU A 380 6.55 35.46 -16.56
C GLU A 380 7.47 34.82 -17.61
N GLN A 381 8.58 34.21 -17.20
CA GLN A 381 9.47 33.52 -18.14
C GLN A 381 8.81 32.29 -18.74
N ARG A 382 7.90 31.63 -18.01
CA ARG A 382 7.14 30.51 -18.54
C ARG A 382 6.09 30.96 -19.56
N TYR A 383 5.54 32.17 -19.48
CA TYR A 383 4.70 32.70 -20.56
C TYR A 383 5.46 32.78 -21.88
N GLU A 384 6.65 33.36 -21.86
CA GLU A 384 7.52 33.45 -23.04
C GLU A 384 7.89 32.06 -23.56
N LEU A 385 8.31 31.16 -22.68
CA LEU A 385 8.70 29.79 -23.01
C LEU A 385 7.55 29.00 -23.65
N MET A 386 6.36 29.04 -23.06
CA MET A 386 5.20 28.27 -23.54
C MET A 386 4.66 28.85 -24.85
N HIS A 387 4.71 30.17 -25.04
CA HIS A 387 4.36 30.80 -26.31
C HIS A 387 5.32 30.41 -27.44
N TRP A 388 6.63 30.46 -27.17
CA TRP A 388 7.65 29.99 -28.11
C TRP A 388 7.43 28.53 -28.48
N TRP A 389 7.19 27.67 -27.48
CA TRP A 389 6.96 26.25 -27.70
C TRP A 389 5.70 25.98 -28.54
N GLY A 390 4.60 26.70 -28.29
CA GLY A 390 3.39 26.62 -29.09
C GLY A 390 3.64 26.89 -30.56
N LYS A 391 4.47 27.89 -30.88
CA LYS A 391 4.90 28.18 -32.24
C LYS A 391 5.75 27.04 -32.81
N GLU A 392 6.77 26.60 -32.06
CA GLU A 392 7.72 25.55 -32.48
C GLU A 392 7.00 24.25 -32.88
N VAL A 393 5.98 23.84 -32.11
CA VAL A 393 5.17 22.63 -32.39
C VAL A 393 4.49 22.69 -33.76
N TYR A 394 4.03 23.86 -34.19
CA TYR A 394 3.27 24.03 -35.44
C TYR A 394 4.08 24.71 -36.55
N ILE A 395 5.41 24.80 -36.43
CA ILE A 395 6.26 25.32 -37.51
C ILE A 395 6.07 24.46 -38.76
N LYS A 396 5.59 25.09 -39.83
CA LYS A 396 5.59 24.53 -41.18
C LYS A 396 7.00 24.63 -41.74
N LYS A 397 7.79 23.56 -41.62
CA LYS A 397 9.00 23.35 -42.43
C LYS A 397 8.72 22.38 -43.57
#